data_AF-R8BIF8-F1
#
_entry.id   AF-R8BIF8-F1
#
_cell.length_a   1.000
_cell.length_b   1.000
_cell.length_c   1.000
_cell.angle_alpha   90.00
_cell.angle_beta   90.00
_cell.angle_gamma   90.00
#
_symmetry.space_group_name_H-M   'P 1'
#
loop_
_entity.id
_entity.type
_entity.pdbx_description
1 polymer ?
#
loop_
_entity_poly.entity_id
_entity_poly.type
_entity_poly.pdbx_seq_one_letter_code
_entity_poly.pdbx_strand_id
1 'polypeptide(L)'
;MEAAEKLHAEKNLAGFEELLAGKFGIELRKPEELTNGIHSVSGDAQAVNKTDAALPDWVWPESRSHYPRADRRWIIYAITRVFAWHASEDNSDSGLRLECQLPESSLLNFLIDAGHLTVSNLKSAFKNEVRDVDDIDIVLGESIPQLLVQVEPTFEFLLAYLYSTKLGEVELLTSVRLIMQSLELIQDPTKMAPKLLTFSSHELPTNGEDGEAGEYGEIGMELDRLEQEIQVTESYLGDQSSTRAKGLSVAFGKLGSCPPILTIRFLRQHYKPEEILSLIYVLRMELVKDGWTTRYLDTTRLDEAEDLEPPPDGSIRLIADLLCRCIDSVGPGGWLINDAIISAGTGDHFDGADFLASLKLEVSAALEGVQEAVFLRGIISEAARFGSSALAVTAYKPRKAGENKSLVSRDLKTRELKPIHSAESAMLPLGMKANNKISAEKIYSNGEVVTRSKREVGSHISKKVQAYSLERIVI
;
A
#
# COMPACT_ATOMS: atom_id res chain seq x y z
N MET A 1 11.46 26.10 29.45
CA MET A 1 11.26 26.94 28.25
C MET A 1 12.15 28.18 28.31
N GLU A 2 12.12 29.00 29.37
CA GLU A 2 13.01 30.18 29.51
C GLU A 2 14.51 29.90 29.29
N ALA A 3 15.02 28.76 29.78
CA ALA A 3 16.42 28.37 29.52
C ALA A 3 16.70 28.07 28.03
N ALA A 4 15.74 27.50 27.31
CA ALA A 4 15.85 27.24 25.87
C ALA A 4 15.70 28.52 25.05
N GLU A 5 14.91 29.50 25.53
CA GLU A 5 14.80 30.82 24.90
C GLU A 5 16.10 31.61 25.02
N LYS A 6 16.78 31.53 26.17
CA LYS A 6 18.11 32.15 26.35
C LYS A 6 19.13 31.54 25.39
N LEU A 7 19.19 30.22 25.29
CA LEU A 7 20.11 29.53 24.37
C LEU A 7 19.84 29.85 22.90
N HIS A 8 18.57 29.97 22.52
CA HIS A 8 18.18 30.40 21.18
C HIS A 8 18.55 31.88 20.91
N ALA A 9 18.30 32.77 21.88
CA ALA A 9 18.69 34.18 21.77
C ALA A 9 20.21 34.37 21.69
N GLU A 10 20.97 33.48 22.33
CA GLU A 10 22.44 33.42 22.29
C GLU A 10 22.97 32.73 21.02
N LYS A 11 22.10 32.29 20.10
CA LYS A 11 22.42 31.51 18.87
C LYS A 11 23.23 30.24 19.14
N ASN A 12 23.15 29.69 20.34
CA ASN A 12 23.82 28.45 20.70
C ASN A 12 22.94 27.24 20.32
N LEU A 13 22.96 26.88 19.02
CA LEU A 13 22.15 25.79 18.47
C LEU A 13 22.51 24.42 19.07
N ALA A 14 23.80 24.16 19.32
CA ALA A 14 24.24 22.88 19.89
C ALA A 14 23.71 22.67 21.31
N GLY A 15 23.80 23.68 22.19
CA GLY A 15 23.24 23.61 23.54
C GLY A 15 21.71 23.59 23.57
N PHE A 16 21.07 24.20 22.56
CA PHE A 16 19.63 24.15 22.38
C PHE A 16 19.15 22.74 21.99
N GLU A 17 19.81 22.10 21.04
CA GLU A 17 19.51 20.73 20.62
C GLU A 17 19.78 19.70 21.73
N GLU A 18 20.87 19.85 22.49
CA GLU A 18 21.16 18.97 23.62
C GLU A 18 20.07 19.04 24.70
N LEU A 19 19.60 20.26 25.02
CA LEU A 19 18.51 20.45 25.96
C LEU A 19 17.22 19.79 25.47
N LEU A 20 16.91 19.92 24.19
CA LEU A 20 15.72 19.33 23.59
C LEU A 20 15.81 17.80 23.49
N ALA A 21 16.95 17.25 23.09
CA ALA A 21 17.19 15.81 23.10
C ALA A 21 16.97 15.22 24.50
N GLY A 22 17.48 15.85 25.55
CA GLY A 22 17.23 15.46 26.93
C GLY A 22 15.75 15.56 27.36
N LYS A 23 14.97 16.46 26.76
CA LYS A 23 13.51 16.57 27.00
C LYS A 23 12.69 15.57 26.21
N PHE A 24 13.16 15.19 25.03
CA PHE A 24 12.56 14.15 24.23
C PHE A 24 13.01 12.76 24.64
N GLY A 25 14.03 12.62 25.49
CA GLY A 25 14.53 11.31 25.91
C GLY A 25 15.34 10.61 24.82
N ILE A 26 15.94 11.40 23.92
CA ILE A 26 16.81 10.93 22.84
C ILE A 26 18.24 10.94 23.35
N GLU A 27 18.96 9.84 23.13
CA GLU A 27 20.36 9.74 23.50
C GLU A 27 21.22 10.52 22.51
N LEU A 28 22.20 11.26 23.03
CA LEU A 28 23.17 11.99 22.22
C LEU A 28 24.44 11.14 22.12
N ARG A 29 24.96 10.99 20.90
CA ARG A 29 26.26 10.35 20.69
C ARG A 29 27.32 11.27 21.29
N LYS A 30 28.02 10.79 22.31
CA LYS A 30 29.11 11.56 22.93
C LYS A 30 30.28 11.67 21.94
N PRO A 31 30.94 12.84 21.82
CA PRO A 31 32.06 13.04 20.90
C PRO A 31 33.32 12.21 21.22
N GLU A 32 33.33 11.39 22.27
CA GLU A 32 34.51 10.59 22.68
C GLU A 32 34.69 9.27 21.88
N GLU A 33 33.71 8.83 21.09
CA GLU A 33 33.78 7.54 20.37
C GLU A 33 34.47 7.60 18.99
N LEU A 34 35.00 8.75 18.58
CA LEU A 34 35.75 8.92 17.32
C LEU A 34 37.23 8.49 17.39
N THR A 35 37.71 7.90 18.49
CA THR A 35 39.13 7.48 18.61
C THR A 35 39.30 5.98 18.80
N ASN A 36 38.79 5.18 17.86
CA ASN A 36 39.30 3.82 17.66
C ASN A 36 40.04 3.73 16.33
N GLY A 37 41.32 4.11 16.38
CA GLY A 37 42.32 3.73 15.38
C GLY A 37 43.01 4.91 14.69
N ILE A 38 44.00 5.52 15.35
CA ILE A 38 45.39 5.72 14.88
C ILE A 38 46.10 6.65 15.87
N HIS A 39 47.37 6.31 16.13
CA HIS A 39 48.23 6.76 17.21
C HIS A 39 48.28 8.27 17.53
N SER A 40 48.35 8.53 18.84
CA SER A 40 48.76 9.77 19.49
C SER A 40 50.11 10.29 18.99
N VAL A 41 50.16 11.59 18.64
CA VAL A 41 51.33 12.42 18.91
C VAL A 41 50.84 13.75 19.49
N SER A 42 51.34 14.07 20.68
CA SER A 42 51.06 15.26 21.47
C SER A 42 51.42 16.56 20.75
N GLY A 43 50.63 17.61 20.95
CA GLY A 43 51.02 18.97 20.58
C GLY A 43 49.88 19.99 20.71
N ASP A 44 50.01 20.83 21.73
CA ASP A 44 49.41 22.15 21.91
C ASP A 44 47.90 22.33 22.10
N ALA A 45 47.58 22.62 23.36
CA ALA A 45 46.40 23.36 23.78
C ALA A 45 46.40 24.75 23.11
N GLN A 46 45.64 24.88 22.01
CA GLN A 46 45.12 26.16 21.56
C GLN A 46 43.61 26.16 21.70
N ALA A 47 43.13 27.16 22.41
CA ALA A 47 41.73 27.46 22.65
C ALA A 47 40.96 27.57 21.32
N VAL A 48 40.22 26.52 20.98
CA VAL A 48 39.23 26.56 19.90
C VAL A 48 38.04 27.35 20.44
N ASN A 49 37.75 28.47 19.77
CA ASN A 49 36.61 29.33 20.05
C ASN A 49 35.32 28.48 20.07
N LYS A 50 34.54 28.63 21.15
CA LYS A 50 33.27 27.94 21.44
C LYS A 50 32.11 28.28 20.47
N THR A 51 32.39 28.80 19.29
CA THR A 51 31.37 29.31 18.36
C THR A 51 31.03 28.35 17.23
N ASP A 52 31.88 27.37 16.92
CA ASP A 52 31.63 26.37 15.86
C ASP A 52 31.57 24.96 16.46
N ALA A 53 30.73 24.77 17.48
CA ALA A 53 30.44 23.41 17.97
C ALA A 53 29.60 22.70 16.89
N ALA A 54 30.14 21.64 16.30
CA ALA A 54 29.41 20.74 15.41
C ALA A 54 28.07 20.34 16.06
N LEU A 55 27.01 20.30 15.25
CA LEU A 55 25.68 19.94 15.72
C LEU A 55 25.72 18.56 16.42
N PRO A 56 25.02 18.38 17.55
CA PRO A 56 25.01 17.10 18.25
C PRO A 56 24.45 15.97 17.37
N ASP A 57 25.16 14.84 17.32
CA ASP A 57 24.67 13.62 16.69
C ASP A 57 23.61 12.96 17.58
N TRP A 58 22.36 12.94 17.11
CA TRP A 58 21.27 12.26 17.80
C TRP A 58 21.32 10.76 17.46
N VAL A 59 21.18 9.90 18.47
CA VAL A 59 21.07 8.46 18.27
C VAL A 59 19.60 8.13 18.02
N TRP A 60 19.30 7.71 16.79
CA TRP A 60 17.96 7.37 16.35
C TRP A 60 17.58 5.95 16.77
N PRO A 61 16.34 5.71 17.25
CA PRO A 61 15.87 4.37 17.54
C PRO A 61 15.71 3.56 16.23
N GLU A 62 15.99 2.24 16.28
CA GLU A 62 15.90 1.35 15.12
C GLU A 62 14.48 1.25 14.52
N SER A 63 13.45 1.59 15.30
CA SER A 63 12.07 1.56 14.85
C SER A 63 11.27 2.73 15.41
N ARG A 64 10.45 3.33 14.55
CA ARG A 64 9.60 4.50 14.83
C ARG A 64 8.61 4.29 15.99
N SER A 65 8.27 3.04 16.33
CA SER A 65 7.40 2.73 17.48
C SER A 65 8.11 2.86 18.83
N HIS A 66 9.43 2.95 18.84
CA HIS A 66 10.24 3.02 20.06
C HIS A 66 10.55 4.45 20.51
N TYR A 67 10.00 5.47 19.84
CA TYR A 67 10.16 6.84 20.32
C TYR A 67 9.51 7.00 21.71
N PRO A 68 10.25 7.57 22.68
CA PRO A 68 9.69 7.89 23.99
C PRO A 68 8.56 8.91 23.89
N ARG A 69 7.64 8.88 24.85
CA ARG A 69 6.51 9.83 24.90
C ARG A 69 7.00 11.24 25.24
N ALA A 70 7.00 12.12 24.24
CA ALA A 70 7.30 13.54 24.41
C ALA A 70 6.10 14.33 24.95
N ASP A 71 6.37 15.35 25.77
CA ASP A 71 5.35 16.30 26.24
C ASP A 71 4.93 17.25 25.12
N ARG A 72 3.61 17.37 24.89
CA ARG A 72 2.99 18.23 23.87
C ARG A 72 3.51 19.68 23.93
N ARG A 73 3.79 20.22 25.11
CA ARG A 73 4.27 21.61 25.25
C ARG A 73 5.64 21.82 24.60
N TRP A 74 6.53 20.84 24.75
CA TRP A 74 7.85 20.87 24.15
C TRP A 74 7.80 20.62 22.65
N ILE A 75 6.86 19.79 22.17
CA ILE A 75 6.60 19.59 20.74
C ILE A 75 6.13 20.90 20.10
N ILE A 76 5.14 21.58 20.70
CA ILE A 76 4.63 22.86 20.19
C ILE A 76 5.75 23.91 20.18
N TYR A 77 6.53 23.99 21.26
CA TYR A 77 7.67 24.91 21.34
C TYR A 77 8.72 24.60 20.26
N ALA A 78 9.06 23.34 20.02
CA ALA A 78 9.97 22.94 18.95
C ALA A 78 9.45 23.37 17.57
N ILE A 79 8.16 23.16 17.28
CA ILE A 79 7.53 23.58 16.02
C ILE A 79 7.64 25.10 15.83
N THR A 80 7.39 25.91 16.87
CA THR A 80 7.53 27.39 16.78
C THR A 80 8.96 27.88 16.56
N ARG A 81 9.96 27.01 16.69
CA ARG A 81 11.37 27.33 16.47
C ARG A 81 11.91 26.79 15.16
N VAL A 82 11.44 25.63 14.73
CA VAL A 82 11.81 25.05 13.44
C VAL A 82 11.11 25.77 12.28
N PHE A 83 9.88 26.21 12.50
CA PHE A 83 9.07 26.87 11.48
C PHE A 83 8.72 28.30 11.86
N ALA A 84 8.50 29.13 10.84
CA ALA A 84 7.90 30.44 10.99
C ALA A 84 6.98 30.78 9.84
N TRP A 85 6.07 31.72 10.10
CA TRP A 85 5.20 32.29 9.09
C TRP A 85 5.80 33.59 8.55
N HIS A 86 5.90 33.68 7.24
CA HIS A 86 6.21 34.91 6.53
C HIS A 86 5.00 35.35 5.72
N ALA A 87 4.71 36.64 5.76
CA ALA A 87 3.72 37.23 4.87
C ALA A 87 4.28 37.23 3.45
N SER A 88 3.59 36.58 2.51
CA SER A 88 3.93 36.61 1.10
C SER A 88 3.73 38.03 0.57
N GLU A 89 4.75 38.60 -0.06
CA GLU A 89 4.68 39.94 -0.67
C GLU A 89 3.90 39.94 -2.01
N ASP A 90 3.57 38.76 -2.55
CA ASP A 90 2.81 38.63 -3.79
C ASP A 90 1.28 38.76 -3.56
N ASN A 91 0.70 39.76 -4.24
CA ASN A 91 -0.70 40.22 -4.17
C ASN A 91 -1.76 39.22 -4.70
N SER A 92 -1.77 37.98 -4.24
CA SER A 92 -2.90 37.06 -4.46
C SER A 92 -3.31 36.39 -3.15
N ASP A 93 -4.44 36.87 -2.62
CA ASP A 93 -5.27 36.34 -1.53
C ASP A 93 -4.61 35.48 -0.43
N SER A 94 -4.51 36.07 0.76
CA SER A 94 -4.14 35.44 2.06
C SER A 94 -2.73 34.83 2.15
N GLY A 95 -1.74 35.59 1.69
CA GLY A 95 -0.33 35.18 1.65
C GLY A 95 0.34 35.01 3.02
N LEU A 96 0.16 33.86 3.67
CA LEU A 96 1.05 33.39 4.73
C LEU A 96 1.73 32.11 4.25
N ARG A 97 3.07 32.14 4.19
CA ARG A 97 3.88 30.99 3.80
C ARG A 97 4.65 30.47 5.01
N LEU A 98 4.59 29.15 5.20
CA LEU A 98 5.40 28.47 6.20
C LEU A 98 6.83 28.30 5.66
N GLU A 99 7.82 28.75 6.40
CA GLU A 99 9.24 28.58 6.08
C GLU A 99 9.98 27.84 7.19
N CYS A 100 11.02 27.12 6.82
CA CYS A 100 11.88 26.39 7.75
C CYS A 100 13.06 27.28 8.15
N GLN A 101 13.12 27.64 9.43
CA GLN A 101 14.23 28.46 9.98
C GLN A 101 15.47 27.63 10.28
N LEU A 102 15.29 26.33 10.51
CA LEU A 102 16.35 25.40 10.93
C LEU A 102 16.35 24.15 10.03
N PRO A 103 16.74 24.27 8.74
CA PRO A 103 16.69 23.16 7.79
C PRO A 103 17.71 22.06 8.11
N GLU A 104 18.89 22.41 8.65
CA GLU A 104 19.96 21.47 8.98
C GLU A 104 19.85 20.85 10.38
N SER A 105 18.78 21.13 11.12
CA SER A 105 18.64 20.70 12.51
C SER A 105 18.14 19.26 12.64
N SER A 106 18.77 18.49 13.54
CA SER A 106 18.31 17.16 13.96
C SER A 106 16.89 17.21 14.55
N LEU A 107 16.45 18.38 15.03
CA LEU A 107 15.11 18.59 15.54
C LEU A 107 14.03 18.43 14.45
N LEU A 108 14.31 18.86 13.21
CA LEU A 108 13.39 18.70 12.07
C LEU A 108 13.21 17.21 11.76
N ASN A 109 14.31 16.46 11.67
CA ASN A 109 14.31 15.01 11.47
C ASN A 109 13.48 14.29 12.53
N PHE A 110 13.64 14.67 13.80
CA PHE A 110 12.85 14.10 14.88
C PHE A 110 11.36 14.42 14.75
N LEU A 111 11.00 15.69 14.47
CA LEU A 111 9.59 16.07 14.34
C LEU A 111 8.89 15.32 13.20
N ILE A 112 9.62 15.08 12.09
CA ILE A 112 9.14 14.30 10.95
C ILE A 112 9.04 12.82 11.34
N ASP A 113 10.12 12.18 11.78
CA ASP A 113 10.16 10.73 11.97
C ASP A 113 9.30 10.25 13.16
N ALA A 114 9.17 11.06 14.22
CA ALA A 114 8.26 10.81 15.34
C ALA A 114 6.78 11.14 15.02
N GLY A 115 6.49 11.69 13.83
CA GLY A 115 5.13 11.96 13.37
C GLY A 115 4.43 13.10 14.13
N HIS A 116 5.18 14.11 14.56
CA HIS A 116 4.67 15.23 15.33
C HIS A 116 4.22 16.42 14.47
N LEU A 117 4.55 16.43 13.18
CA LEU A 117 4.13 17.44 12.21
C LEU A 117 2.67 17.27 11.76
N THR A 118 1.72 17.42 12.67
CA THR A 118 0.29 17.41 12.31
C THR A 118 -0.23 18.84 12.16
N VAL A 119 -1.23 19.03 11.29
CA VAL A 119 -1.97 20.31 11.15
C VAL A 119 -2.45 20.82 12.52
N SER A 120 -2.92 19.92 13.39
CA SER A 120 -3.38 20.27 14.74
C SER A 120 -2.27 20.83 15.66
N ASN A 121 -1.04 20.34 15.51
CA ASN A 121 0.10 20.79 16.29
C ASN A 121 0.63 22.13 15.75
N LEU A 122 0.69 22.30 14.42
CA LEU A 122 1.08 23.56 13.80
C LEU A 122 0.06 24.68 14.11
N LYS A 123 -1.24 24.41 14.01
CA LYS A 123 -2.30 25.34 14.40
C LYS A 123 -2.23 25.74 15.88
N SER A 124 -1.81 24.81 16.74
CA SER A 124 -1.58 25.11 18.17
C SER A 124 -0.32 25.94 18.40
N ALA A 125 0.73 25.71 17.62
CA ALA A 125 2.00 26.45 17.67
C ALA A 125 1.83 27.90 17.23
N PHE A 126 1.06 28.13 16.17
CA PHE A 126 0.89 29.45 15.56
C PHE A 126 -0.50 30.05 15.79
N LYS A 127 -1.09 29.77 16.96
CA LYS A 127 -2.47 30.17 17.27
C LYS A 127 -2.72 31.68 17.14
N ASN A 128 -1.68 32.50 17.33
CA ASN A 128 -1.81 33.95 17.28
C ASN A 128 -1.72 34.48 15.85
N GLU A 129 -0.85 33.89 15.04
CA GLU A 129 -0.58 34.27 13.65
C GLU A 129 -1.67 33.79 12.69
N VAL A 130 -2.28 32.65 13.00
CA VAL A 130 -3.26 31.94 12.17
C VAL A 130 -4.71 32.41 12.41
N ARG A 131 -4.96 33.20 13.46
CA ARG A 131 -6.32 33.48 13.95
C ARG A 131 -7.24 34.10 12.90
N ASP A 132 -6.70 34.91 12.01
CA ASP A 132 -7.44 35.70 11.03
C ASP A 132 -7.42 35.08 9.60
N VAL A 133 -6.90 33.85 9.47
CA VAL A 133 -6.78 33.12 8.20
C VAL A 133 -7.95 32.17 8.03
N ASP A 134 -8.77 32.42 7.02
CA ASP A 134 -9.82 31.49 6.61
C ASP A 134 -9.21 30.21 6.01
N ASP A 135 -9.86 29.06 6.20
CA ASP A 135 -9.43 27.77 5.65
C ASP A 135 -7.98 27.34 5.99
N ILE A 136 -7.46 27.75 7.15
CA ILE A 136 -6.08 27.42 7.57
C ILE A 136 -5.75 25.93 7.49
N ASP A 137 -6.70 25.04 7.79
CA ASP A 137 -6.43 23.60 7.78
C ASP A 137 -6.05 23.13 6.36
N ILE A 138 -6.57 23.77 5.31
CA ILE A 138 -6.18 23.56 3.91
C ILE A 138 -4.82 24.17 3.64
N VAL A 139 -4.59 25.44 4.01
CA VAL A 139 -3.31 26.15 3.80
C VAL A 139 -2.14 25.42 4.47
N LEU A 140 -2.33 24.95 5.70
CA LEU A 140 -1.35 24.14 6.43
C LEU A 140 -1.15 22.78 5.75
N GLY A 141 -2.23 22.15 5.29
CA GLY A 141 -2.14 20.87 4.62
C GLY A 141 -1.40 20.92 3.28
N GLU A 142 -1.46 22.06 2.58
CA GLU A 142 -0.70 22.28 1.35
C GLU A 142 0.75 22.71 1.60
N SER A 143 0.97 23.61 2.57
CA SER A 143 2.29 24.17 2.84
C SER A 143 3.27 23.18 3.48
N ILE A 144 2.83 22.25 4.32
CA ILE A 144 3.73 21.29 4.98
C ILE A 144 4.44 20.39 3.94
N PRO A 145 3.75 19.66 3.04
CA PRO A 145 4.43 18.85 2.03
C PRO A 145 5.31 19.67 1.10
N GLN A 146 4.86 20.85 0.68
CA GLN A 146 5.63 21.76 -0.19
C GLN A 146 6.94 22.19 0.47
N LEU A 147 6.89 22.52 1.77
CA LEU A 147 8.06 22.93 2.52
C LEU A 147 9.05 21.78 2.69
N LEU A 148 8.58 20.57 2.98
CA LEU A 148 9.46 19.40 3.11
C LEU A 148 10.24 19.12 1.82
N VAL A 149 9.57 19.22 0.66
CA VAL A 149 10.22 19.04 -0.65
C VAL A 149 11.20 20.17 -0.97
N GLN A 150 10.92 21.40 -0.52
CA GLN A 150 11.84 22.54 -0.67
C GLN A 150 13.11 22.39 0.18
N VAL A 151 12.98 21.85 1.39
CA VAL A 151 14.11 21.61 2.29
C VAL A 151 14.96 20.44 1.81
N GLU A 152 14.32 19.37 1.32
CA GLU A 152 15.01 18.14 0.92
C GLU A 152 14.46 17.61 -0.42
N PRO A 153 15.14 17.92 -1.54
CA PRO A 153 14.69 17.53 -2.89
C PRO A 153 14.76 16.03 -3.19
N THR A 154 15.35 15.22 -2.32
CA THR A 154 15.47 13.75 -2.46
C THR A 154 14.22 12.97 -1.99
N PHE A 155 13.22 13.68 -1.43
CA PHE A 155 11.92 13.16 -0.99
C PHE A 155 11.98 12.16 0.19
N GLU A 156 13.12 11.97 0.85
CA GLU A 156 13.23 11.12 2.04
C GLU A 156 12.44 11.67 3.23
N PHE A 157 12.42 12.99 3.42
CA PHE A 157 11.62 13.67 4.45
C PHE A 157 10.14 13.56 4.16
N LEU A 158 9.74 13.72 2.89
CA LEU A 158 8.34 13.52 2.51
C LEU A 158 7.93 12.05 2.73
N LEU A 159 8.80 11.10 2.40
CA LEU A 159 8.54 9.68 2.63
C LEU A 159 8.42 9.37 4.14
N ALA A 160 9.35 9.86 4.96
CA ALA A 160 9.30 9.70 6.41
C ALA A 160 8.01 10.30 6.99
N TYR A 161 7.63 11.49 6.53
CA TYR A 161 6.37 12.16 6.88
C TYR A 161 5.13 11.31 6.50
N LEU A 162 5.12 10.78 5.27
CA LEU A 162 4.09 9.88 4.77
C LEU A 162 3.99 8.59 5.57
N TYR A 163 5.06 8.09 6.19
CA TYR A 163 4.99 6.91 7.07
C TYR A 163 4.54 7.26 8.49
N SER A 164 5.21 8.21 9.13
CA SER A 164 5.10 8.48 10.58
C SER A 164 3.84 9.22 10.97
N THR A 165 3.35 10.13 10.10
CA THR A 165 2.35 11.12 10.48
C THR A 165 0.94 10.65 10.13
N LYS A 166 -0.03 11.03 10.96
CA LYS A 166 -1.46 10.88 10.62
C LYS A 166 -1.86 12.05 9.73
N LEU A 167 -2.08 11.76 8.46
CA LEU A 167 -2.32 12.74 7.41
C LEU A 167 -3.80 12.81 7.05
N GLY A 168 -4.29 14.01 6.79
CA GLY A 168 -5.57 14.25 6.14
C GLY A 168 -5.51 14.12 4.62
N GLU A 169 -6.66 14.29 3.98
CA GLU A 169 -6.81 14.23 2.53
C GLU A 169 -6.02 15.32 1.80
N VAL A 170 -5.91 16.51 2.39
CA VAL A 170 -5.22 17.67 1.80
C VAL A 170 -3.72 17.40 1.74
N GLU A 171 -3.12 16.92 2.84
CA GLU A 171 -1.69 16.62 2.90
C GLU A 171 -1.33 15.48 1.95
N LEU A 172 -2.17 14.44 1.89
CA LEU A 172 -1.95 13.29 1.01
C LEU A 172 -2.02 13.67 -0.47
N LEU A 173 -3.06 14.39 -0.87
CA LEU A 173 -3.24 14.80 -2.26
C LEU A 173 -2.12 15.77 -2.68
N THR A 174 -1.79 16.78 -1.86
CA THR A 174 -0.65 17.66 -2.14
C THR A 174 0.67 16.87 -2.27
N SER A 175 0.90 15.87 -1.41
CA SER A 175 2.08 15.01 -1.50
C SER A 175 2.11 14.22 -2.81
N VAL A 176 0.97 13.63 -3.23
CA VAL A 176 0.84 12.93 -4.51
C VAL A 176 1.13 13.88 -5.68
N ARG A 177 0.58 15.10 -5.66
CA ARG A 177 0.85 16.11 -6.68
C ARG A 177 2.34 16.42 -6.79
N LEU A 178 3.01 16.68 -5.67
CA LEU A 178 4.43 17.01 -5.64
C LEU A 178 5.30 15.87 -6.17
N ILE A 179 4.96 14.62 -5.81
CA ILE A 179 5.69 13.45 -6.32
C ILE A 179 5.46 13.32 -7.83
N MET A 180 4.21 13.45 -8.31
CA MET A 180 3.90 13.41 -9.75
C MET A 180 4.61 14.53 -10.53
N GLN A 181 4.70 15.74 -9.97
CA GLN A 181 5.46 16.85 -10.55
C GLN A 181 6.96 16.53 -10.63
N SER A 182 7.52 15.93 -9.58
CA SER A 182 8.94 15.53 -9.55
C SER A 182 9.29 14.42 -10.54
N LEU A 183 8.29 13.63 -10.94
CA LEU A 183 8.39 12.58 -11.95
C LEU A 183 8.06 13.10 -13.36
N GLU A 184 7.87 14.42 -13.52
CA GLU A 184 7.47 15.07 -14.77
C GLU A 184 6.17 14.50 -15.39
N LEU A 185 5.33 13.87 -14.56
CA LEU A 185 4.02 13.32 -14.97
C LEU A 185 2.94 14.40 -15.07
N ILE A 186 3.14 15.51 -14.37
CA ILE A 186 2.34 16.73 -14.50
C ILE A 186 3.17 17.68 -15.37
N GLN A 187 2.88 17.72 -16.66
CA GLN A 187 3.53 18.64 -17.61
C GLN A 187 2.67 19.89 -17.78
N ASP A 188 3.32 21.05 -17.89
CA ASP A 188 2.66 22.27 -18.35
C ASP A 188 2.00 22.03 -19.72
N PRO A 189 0.78 22.52 -19.98
CA PRO A 189 0.09 22.34 -21.27
C PRO A 189 0.85 22.94 -22.46
N THR A 190 1.84 23.79 -22.21
CA THR A 190 2.74 24.38 -23.23
C THR A 190 3.98 23.52 -23.54
N LYS A 191 4.25 22.50 -22.72
CA LYS A 191 5.37 21.57 -22.84
C LYS A 191 4.87 20.12 -22.83
N MET A 192 3.64 19.85 -23.26
CA MET A 192 3.22 18.51 -23.62
C MET A 192 4.23 17.98 -24.64
N ALA A 193 5.18 17.17 -24.17
CA ALA A 193 5.93 16.34 -25.08
C ALA A 193 4.88 15.40 -25.67
N PRO A 194 4.68 15.38 -26.99
CA PRO A 194 3.67 14.51 -27.61
C PRO A 194 3.89 13.03 -27.28
N LYS A 195 5.09 12.66 -26.80
CA LYS A 195 5.55 11.28 -26.69
C LYS A 195 4.90 10.42 -25.60
N LEU A 196 4.12 11.00 -24.69
CA LEU A 196 3.32 10.22 -23.72
C LEU A 196 1.89 9.96 -24.22
N LEU A 197 1.46 10.62 -25.31
CA LEU A 197 0.10 10.56 -25.85
C LEU A 197 0.03 10.35 -27.38
N THR A 198 1.17 10.23 -28.06
CA THR A 198 1.24 9.96 -29.52
C THR A 198 2.28 8.89 -29.81
N PHE A 199 1.84 7.64 -29.78
CA PHE A 199 2.39 6.62 -30.66
C PHE A 199 1.32 6.28 -31.69
N SER A 200 1.28 7.11 -32.73
CA SER A 200 0.76 6.86 -34.07
C SER A 200 -0.13 5.62 -34.22
N SER A 201 -1.41 5.86 -34.51
CA SER A 201 -2.31 4.94 -35.20
C SER A 201 -1.66 4.49 -36.51
N HIS A 202 -0.74 3.53 -36.47
CA HIS A 202 -0.19 2.93 -37.66
C HIS A 202 -1.35 2.17 -38.32
N GLU A 203 -1.66 2.61 -39.53
CA GLU A 203 -2.72 2.10 -40.39
C GLU A 203 -2.79 0.58 -40.32
N LEU A 204 -3.98 0.07 -39.97
CA LEU A 204 -4.35 -1.33 -40.17
C LEU A 204 -4.03 -1.70 -41.63
N PRO A 205 -3.17 -2.70 -41.91
CA PRO A 205 -3.23 -3.36 -43.19
C PRO A 205 -4.55 -4.13 -43.21
N THR A 206 -5.53 -3.58 -43.91
CA THR A 206 -6.74 -4.29 -44.33
C THR A 206 -6.34 -5.42 -45.28
N ASN A 207 -5.87 -6.53 -44.71
CA ASN A 207 -5.86 -7.81 -45.40
C ASN A 207 -7.14 -8.52 -45.01
N GLY A 208 -8.12 -8.43 -45.91
CA GLY A 208 -9.33 -9.23 -45.81
C GLY A 208 -8.96 -10.70 -45.91
N GLU A 209 -9.38 -11.47 -44.91
CA GLU A 209 -9.72 -12.87 -45.06
C GLU A 209 -10.85 -13.15 -44.06
N ASP A 210 -12.02 -13.46 -44.63
CA ASP A 210 -13.22 -13.87 -43.92
C ASP A 210 -12.90 -15.05 -42.99
N GLY A 211 -13.01 -14.81 -41.69
CA GLY A 211 -12.96 -15.85 -40.67
C GLY A 211 -13.57 -15.30 -39.39
N GLU A 212 -14.62 -15.96 -38.90
CA GLU A 212 -15.32 -15.70 -37.65
C GLU A 212 -14.40 -15.91 -36.42
N ALA A 213 -13.30 -15.16 -36.33
CA ALA A 213 -12.53 -15.00 -35.11
C ALA A 213 -13.31 -14.01 -34.23
N GLY A 214 -14.10 -14.56 -33.31
CA GLY A 214 -15.05 -13.81 -32.51
C GLY A 214 -14.44 -12.61 -31.78
N GLU A 215 -15.28 -11.61 -31.56
CA GLU A 215 -15.11 -10.37 -30.78
C GLU A 215 -14.06 -10.43 -29.64
N TYR A 216 -13.93 -11.58 -28.95
CA TYR A 216 -12.92 -11.85 -27.92
C TYR A 216 -11.46 -11.80 -28.39
N GLY A 217 -11.16 -12.20 -29.63
CA GLY A 217 -9.80 -12.18 -30.17
C GLY A 217 -9.32 -10.78 -30.54
N GLU A 218 -10.24 -9.94 -31.04
CA GLU A 218 -9.98 -8.54 -31.40
C GLU A 218 -9.74 -7.69 -30.15
N ILE A 219 -10.56 -7.87 -29.11
CA ILE A 219 -10.38 -7.23 -27.80
C ILE A 219 -9.05 -7.63 -27.15
N GLY A 220 -8.64 -8.90 -27.27
CA GLY A 220 -7.37 -9.37 -26.73
C GLY A 220 -6.15 -8.71 -27.38
N MET A 221 -6.15 -8.55 -28.71
CA MET A 221 -5.07 -7.87 -29.44
C MET A 221 -5.00 -6.37 -29.10
N GLU A 222 -6.16 -5.74 -28.89
CA GLU A 222 -6.23 -4.33 -28.48
C GLU A 222 -5.70 -4.14 -27.05
N LEU A 223 -6.05 -5.04 -26.13
CA LEU A 223 -5.54 -5.01 -24.75
C LEU A 223 -4.02 -5.21 -24.70
N ASP A 224 -3.46 -6.15 -25.47
CA ASP A 224 -2.01 -6.38 -25.53
C ASP A 224 -1.27 -5.12 -26.02
N ARG A 225 -1.86 -4.39 -26.98
CA ARG A 225 -1.30 -3.14 -27.48
C ARG A 225 -1.32 -2.05 -26.42
N LEU A 226 -2.44 -1.89 -25.71
CA LEU A 226 -2.58 -0.92 -24.62
C LEU A 226 -1.61 -1.21 -23.47
N GLU A 227 -1.44 -2.49 -23.16
CA GLU A 227 -0.49 -2.95 -22.14
C GLU A 227 0.96 -2.63 -22.52
N GLN A 228 1.35 -2.89 -23.78
CA GLN A 228 2.68 -2.52 -24.28
C GLN A 228 2.92 -1.00 -24.23
N GLU A 229 1.91 -0.20 -24.54
CA GLU A 229 1.98 1.27 -24.48
C GLU A 229 2.19 1.78 -23.04
N ILE A 230 1.49 1.20 -22.08
CA ILE A 230 1.66 1.51 -20.65
C ILE A 230 3.02 1.02 -20.14
N GLN A 231 3.51 -0.14 -20.61
CA GLN A 231 4.79 -0.70 -20.20
C GLN A 231 5.99 0.13 -20.68
N VAL A 232 5.93 0.67 -21.90
CA VAL A 232 6.96 1.61 -22.38
C VAL A 232 7.00 2.85 -21.48
N THR A 233 5.86 3.25 -20.92
CA THR A 233 5.73 4.35 -19.97
C THR A 233 6.32 4.03 -18.59
N GLU A 234 6.28 2.76 -18.16
CA GLU A 234 6.90 2.30 -16.90
C GLU A 234 8.42 2.55 -16.86
N SER A 235 9.10 2.38 -17.99
CA SER A 235 10.55 2.62 -18.09
C SER A 235 10.97 4.05 -17.75
N TYR A 236 10.04 5.01 -17.83
CA TYR A 236 10.28 6.42 -17.49
C TYR A 236 10.14 6.73 -15.99
N LEU A 237 9.49 5.86 -15.21
CA LEU A 237 9.25 6.09 -13.78
C LEU A 237 10.37 5.60 -12.86
N GLY A 238 11.38 4.96 -13.44
CA GLY A 238 12.54 4.46 -12.73
C GLY A 238 12.22 3.28 -11.82
N ASP A 239 13.28 2.63 -11.37
CA ASP A 239 13.22 1.42 -10.56
C ASP A 239 12.39 1.63 -9.26
N GLN A 240 11.59 0.63 -8.88
CA GLN A 240 10.72 0.64 -7.67
C GLN A 240 11.50 0.86 -6.35
N SER A 241 12.83 0.88 -6.41
CA SER A 241 13.71 1.30 -5.33
C SER A 241 13.65 2.80 -5.05
N SER A 242 13.09 3.63 -5.94
CA SER A 242 13.05 5.08 -5.74
C SER A 242 12.16 5.46 -4.55
N THR A 243 12.65 6.40 -3.74
CA THR A 243 11.92 6.97 -2.59
C THR A 243 10.56 7.54 -3.00
N ARG A 244 10.46 8.03 -4.24
CA ARG A 244 9.26 8.59 -4.87
C ARG A 244 8.18 7.54 -5.14
N ALA A 245 8.55 6.40 -5.74
CA ALA A 245 7.61 5.30 -6.00
C ALA A 245 7.03 4.76 -4.68
N LYS A 246 7.89 4.50 -3.69
CA LYS A 246 7.47 4.10 -2.34
C LYS A 246 6.56 5.15 -1.68
N GLY A 247 6.85 6.44 -1.89
CA GLY A 247 6.02 7.55 -1.44
C GLY A 247 4.61 7.50 -2.03
N LEU A 248 4.48 7.26 -3.34
CA LEU A 248 3.18 7.12 -4.00
C LEU A 248 2.39 5.94 -3.46
N SER A 249 2.99 4.76 -3.34
CA SER A 249 2.29 3.58 -2.81
C SER A 249 1.76 3.81 -1.39
N VAL A 250 2.54 4.45 -0.51
CA VAL A 250 2.12 4.79 0.86
C VAL A 250 1.01 5.83 0.85
N ALA A 251 1.15 6.88 0.02
CA ALA A 251 0.16 7.93 -0.10
C ALA A 251 -1.18 7.38 -0.60
N PHE A 252 -1.18 6.51 -1.62
CA PHE A 252 -2.37 5.82 -2.09
C PHE A 252 -2.99 4.97 -0.98
N GLY A 253 -2.20 4.14 -0.29
CA GLY A 253 -2.69 3.32 0.82
C GLY A 253 -3.42 4.13 1.90
N LYS A 254 -2.87 5.31 2.25
CA LYS A 254 -3.51 6.23 3.21
C LYS A 254 -4.74 6.92 2.61
N LEU A 255 -4.70 7.33 1.35
CA LEU A 255 -5.80 8.00 0.67
C LEU A 255 -7.04 7.11 0.52
N GLY A 256 -6.84 5.80 0.34
CA GLY A 256 -7.93 4.81 0.37
C GLY A 256 -8.71 4.81 1.69
N SER A 257 -8.04 5.10 2.80
CA SER A 257 -8.66 5.20 4.12
C SER A 257 -9.41 6.53 4.35
N CYS A 258 -9.18 7.55 3.52
CA CYS A 258 -9.86 8.84 3.61
C CYS A 258 -11.30 8.79 3.07
N PRO A 259 -12.23 9.62 3.59
CA PRO A 259 -13.60 9.68 3.09
C PRO A 259 -13.68 10.11 1.60
N PRO A 260 -14.43 9.39 0.75
CA PRO A 260 -14.51 9.69 -0.69
C PRO A 260 -14.97 11.12 -1.00
N ILE A 261 -15.99 11.61 -0.27
CA ILE A 261 -16.60 12.93 -0.52
C ILE A 261 -15.58 14.06 -0.36
N LEU A 262 -14.72 13.98 0.65
CA LEU A 262 -13.71 15.01 0.92
C LEU A 262 -12.61 14.97 -0.13
N THR A 263 -12.15 13.76 -0.51
CA THR A 263 -11.15 13.60 -1.57
C THR A 263 -11.65 14.13 -2.92
N ILE A 264 -12.90 13.84 -3.31
CA ILE A 264 -13.49 14.33 -4.56
C ILE A 264 -13.62 15.85 -4.54
N ARG A 265 -14.08 16.42 -3.43
CA ARG A 265 -14.22 17.87 -3.28
C ARG A 265 -12.87 18.56 -3.39
N PHE A 266 -11.84 18.05 -2.72
CA PHE A 266 -10.51 18.63 -2.76
C PHE A 266 -9.90 18.53 -4.16
N LEU A 267 -9.98 17.37 -4.81
CA LEU A 267 -9.55 17.19 -6.21
C LEU A 267 -10.22 18.23 -7.13
N ARG A 268 -11.55 18.40 -7.03
CA ARG A 268 -12.28 19.40 -7.83
C ARG A 268 -11.85 20.85 -7.61
N GLN A 269 -11.49 21.20 -6.38
CA GLN A 269 -11.17 22.58 -6.02
C GLN A 269 -9.72 22.95 -6.28
N HIS A 270 -8.80 22.00 -6.09
CA HIS A 270 -7.37 22.28 -6.06
C HIS A 270 -6.60 21.68 -7.24
N TYR A 271 -7.11 20.65 -7.93
CA TYR A 271 -6.45 20.07 -9.11
C TYR A 271 -7.02 20.63 -10.39
N LYS A 272 -6.15 20.83 -11.38
CA LYS A 272 -6.58 21.03 -12.77
C LYS A 272 -7.06 19.70 -13.37
N PRO A 273 -8.00 19.72 -14.34
CA PRO A 273 -8.44 18.50 -15.03
C PRO A 273 -7.27 17.68 -15.62
N GLU A 274 -6.28 18.36 -16.18
CA GLU A 274 -5.05 17.75 -16.70
C GLU A 274 -4.27 16.96 -15.64
N GLU A 275 -4.14 17.52 -14.42
CA GLU A 275 -3.45 16.86 -13.31
C GLU A 275 -4.22 15.62 -12.80
N ILE A 276 -5.56 15.67 -12.85
CA ILE A 276 -6.40 14.53 -12.50
C ILE A 276 -6.25 13.42 -13.54
N LEU A 277 -6.12 13.76 -14.83
CA LEU A 277 -5.84 12.79 -15.89
C LEU A 277 -4.48 12.13 -15.70
N SER A 278 -3.42 12.91 -15.42
CA SER A 278 -2.11 12.36 -15.07
C SER A 278 -2.20 11.38 -13.89
N LEU A 279 -3.05 11.68 -12.90
CA LEU A 279 -3.25 10.79 -11.75
C LEU A 279 -3.97 9.50 -12.17
N ILE A 280 -4.93 9.56 -13.09
CA ILE A 280 -5.59 8.37 -13.65
C ILE A 280 -4.57 7.51 -14.40
N TYR A 281 -3.66 8.09 -15.18
CA TYR A 281 -2.59 7.34 -15.86
C TYR A 281 -1.67 6.61 -14.88
N VAL A 282 -1.27 7.26 -13.78
CA VAL A 282 -0.45 6.61 -12.73
C VAL A 282 -1.18 5.41 -12.13
N LEU A 283 -2.48 5.55 -11.87
CA LEU A 283 -3.29 4.46 -11.32
C LEU A 283 -3.50 3.31 -12.33
N ARG A 284 -3.64 3.62 -13.62
CA ARG A 284 -3.68 2.61 -14.71
C ARG A 284 -2.35 1.84 -14.78
N MET A 285 -1.24 2.54 -14.62
CA MET A 285 0.07 1.87 -14.61
C MET A 285 0.23 0.91 -13.43
N GLU A 286 -0.18 1.29 -12.22
CA GLU A 286 -0.17 0.35 -11.08
C GLU A 286 -1.13 -0.83 -11.31
N LEU A 287 -2.26 -0.65 -12.02
CA LEU A 287 -3.17 -1.73 -12.37
C LEU A 287 -2.51 -2.78 -13.30
N VAL A 288 -1.80 -2.30 -14.32
CA VAL A 288 -1.08 -3.16 -15.29
C VAL A 288 0.11 -3.84 -14.63
N LYS A 289 0.88 -3.09 -13.85
CA LYS A 289 2.08 -3.58 -13.14
C LYS A 289 1.75 -4.66 -12.12
N ASP A 290 0.65 -4.52 -11.37
CA ASP A 290 0.16 -5.56 -10.46
C ASP A 290 -0.36 -6.81 -11.22
N GLY A 291 -0.37 -6.79 -12.55
CA GLY A 291 -0.72 -7.93 -13.38
C GLY A 291 -2.21 -8.19 -13.53
N TRP A 292 -3.08 -7.27 -13.08
CA TRP A 292 -4.54 -7.46 -13.14
C TRP A 292 -5.10 -7.52 -14.56
N THR A 293 -4.41 -6.93 -15.52
CA THR A 293 -4.75 -6.96 -16.95
C THR A 293 -3.93 -7.97 -17.74
N THR A 294 -2.86 -8.53 -17.15
CA THR A 294 -1.95 -9.47 -17.81
C THR A 294 -2.58 -10.85 -17.94
N ARG A 295 -2.24 -11.58 -19.02
CA ARG A 295 -2.68 -12.96 -19.20
C ARG A 295 -1.75 -13.92 -18.47
N TYR A 296 -2.34 -14.87 -17.73
CA TYR A 296 -1.56 -15.90 -17.00
C TYR A 296 -0.66 -16.79 -17.87
N LEU A 297 -0.94 -16.93 -19.17
CA LEU A 297 -0.18 -17.77 -20.10
C LEU A 297 0.89 -16.99 -20.88
N ASP A 298 0.98 -15.68 -20.68
CA ASP A 298 2.03 -14.88 -21.31
C ASP A 298 3.35 -15.04 -20.53
N THR A 299 4.19 -15.96 -21.01
CA THR A 299 5.47 -16.29 -20.38
C THR A 299 6.55 -15.26 -20.62
N THR A 300 6.33 -14.26 -21.48
CA THR A 300 7.35 -13.24 -21.77
C THR A 300 7.69 -12.37 -20.56
N ARG A 301 6.76 -12.30 -19.58
CA ARG A 301 6.89 -11.49 -18.36
C ARG A 301 7.29 -12.29 -17.12
N LEU A 302 7.20 -13.63 -17.18
CA LEU A 302 7.55 -14.50 -16.06
C LEU A 302 9.06 -14.68 -15.90
N ASP A 303 9.83 -14.53 -16.98
CA ASP A 303 11.29 -14.67 -16.98
C ASP A 303 12.00 -13.50 -16.25
N GLU A 304 11.32 -12.37 -16.02
CA GLU A 304 11.79 -11.23 -15.20
C GLU A 304 11.25 -11.27 -13.75
N ALA A 305 10.35 -12.20 -13.43
CA ALA A 305 9.44 -12.14 -12.28
C ALA A 305 9.64 -13.24 -11.21
N GLU A 306 10.76 -13.98 -11.20
CA GLU A 306 11.03 -14.99 -10.18
C GLU A 306 11.07 -14.43 -8.74
N ASP A 307 11.25 -13.10 -8.59
CA ASP A 307 11.27 -12.38 -7.31
C ASP A 307 10.04 -11.47 -7.06
N LEU A 308 9.00 -11.48 -7.91
CA LEU A 308 7.82 -10.62 -7.70
C LEU A 308 6.97 -11.15 -6.53
N GLU A 309 6.99 -10.39 -5.43
CA GLU A 309 6.05 -10.57 -4.33
C GLU A 309 4.62 -10.37 -4.88
N PRO A 310 3.68 -11.29 -4.60
CA PRO A 310 2.31 -11.14 -5.08
C PRO A 310 1.75 -9.79 -4.62
N PRO A 311 1.00 -9.07 -5.49
CA PRO A 311 0.38 -7.82 -5.11
C PRO A 311 -0.40 -7.97 -3.80
N PRO A 312 -0.30 -7.02 -2.86
CA PRO A 312 -1.01 -7.14 -1.60
C PRO A 312 -2.52 -7.22 -1.85
N ASP A 313 -3.22 -8.14 -1.17
CA ASP A 313 -4.66 -8.48 -1.36
C ASP A 313 -5.65 -7.30 -1.41
N GLY A 314 -5.24 -6.09 -1.00
CA GLY A 314 -6.04 -4.87 -1.01
C GLY A 314 -5.72 -3.85 -2.12
N SER A 315 -4.69 -4.08 -2.96
CA SER A 315 -4.24 -3.08 -3.95
C SER A 315 -5.31 -2.80 -5.00
N ILE A 316 -5.94 -3.84 -5.56
CA ILE A 316 -6.99 -3.68 -6.59
C ILE A 316 -8.18 -2.87 -6.10
N ARG A 317 -8.61 -3.09 -4.85
CA ARG A 317 -9.69 -2.32 -4.24
C ARG A 317 -9.29 -0.85 -4.09
N LEU A 318 -8.06 -0.61 -3.63
CA LEU A 318 -7.54 0.73 -3.45
C LEU A 318 -7.48 1.49 -4.79
N ILE A 319 -6.91 0.85 -5.82
CA ILE A 319 -6.80 1.42 -7.16
C ILE A 319 -8.19 1.73 -7.72
N ALA A 320 -9.14 0.80 -7.62
CA ALA A 320 -10.53 1.02 -8.05
C ALA A 320 -11.20 2.18 -7.30
N ASP A 321 -11.08 2.24 -5.97
CA ASP A 321 -11.65 3.32 -5.15
C ASP A 321 -11.06 4.69 -5.53
N LEU A 322 -9.75 4.77 -5.81
CA LEU A 322 -9.08 6.00 -6.24
C LEU A 322 -9.43 6.41 -7.67
N LEU A 323 -9.46 5.46 -8.62
CA LEU A 323 -9.88 5.69 -10.00
C LEU A 323 -11.30 6.27 -10.05
N CYS A 324 -12.24 5.68 -9.31
CA CYS A 324 -13.61 6.21 -9.21
C CYS A 324 -13.64 7.64 -8.66
N ARG A 325 -12.88 7.93 -7.59
CA ARG A 325 -12.80 9.29 -7.02
C ARG A 325 -12.23 10.30 -8.02
N CYS A 326 -11.22 9.91 -8.81
CA CYS A 326 -10.65 10.75 -9.86
C CYS A 326 -11.68 11.04 -10.96
N ILE A 327 -12.35 10.00 -11.49
CA ILE A 327 -13.38 10.14 -12.53
C ILE A 327 -14.54 11.04 -12.04
N ASP A 328 -15.02 10.79 -10.82
CA ASP A 328 -16.06 11.60 -10.20
C ASP A 328 -15.59 13.05 -10.00
N SER A 329 -14.31 13.27 -9.69
CA SER A 329 -13.77 14.62 -9.51
C SER A 329 -13.74 15.42 -10.83
N VAL A 330 -13.39 14.82 -11.97
CA VAL A 330 -13.45 15.50 -13.28
C VAL A 330 -14.89 15.88 -13.62
N GLY A 331 -15.84 14.96 -13.41
CA GLY A 331 -17.25 15.16 -13.74
C GLY A 331 -17.53 15.38 -15.23
N PRO A 332 -18.80 15.45 -15.65
CA PRO A 332 -19.16 15.52 -17.07
C PRO A 332 -18.68 16.80 -17.76
N GLY A 333 -18.58 17.91 -17.02
CA GLY A 333 -18.10 19.19 -17.56
C GLY A 333 -16.58 19.20 -17.84
N GLY A 334 -15.78 18.49 -17.02
CA GLY A 334 -14.33 18.44 -17.19
C GLY A 334 -13.92 17.71 -18.47
N TRP A 335 -14.59 16.61 -18.80
CA TRP A 335 -14.34 15.84 -20.02
C TRP A 335 -14.61 16.64 -21.29
N LEU A 336 -15.74 17.36 -21.35
CA LEU A 336 -16.11 18.16 -22.53
C LEU A 336 -15.23 19.41 -22.73
N ILE A 337 -14.84 20.06 -21.64
CA ILE A 337 -14.02 21.28 -21.70
C ILE A 337 -12.57 20.93 -22.09
N ASN A 338 -12.03 19.83 -21.56
CA ASN A 338 -10.67 19.41 -21.86
C ASN A 338 -10.52 18.98 -23.32
N ASP A 339 -11.49 18.26 -23.85
CA ASP A 339 -11.55 17.88 -25.27
C ASP A 339 -11.57 19.12 -26.20
N ALA A 340 -12.35 20.14 -25.84
CA ALA A 340 -12.43 21.39 -26.59
C ALA A 340 -11.16 22.27 -26.50
N ILE A 341 -10.49 22.32 -25.34
CA ILE A 341 -9.27 23.10 -25.13
C ILE A 341 -8.08 22.43 -25.82
N ILE A 342 -7.92 21.12 -25.68
CA ILE A 342 -6.81 20.37 -26.28
C ILE A 342 -6.95 20.34 -27.81
N SER A 343 -8.18 20.17 -28.33
CA SER A 343 -8.45 20.26 -29.77
C SER A 343 -8.19 21.65 -30.38
N ALA A 344 -8.15 22.71 -29.57
CA ALA A 344 -7.93 24.08 -30.03
C ALA A 344 -6.46 24.55 -29.99
N GLY A 345 -5.57 23.85 -29.27
CA GLY A 345 -4.21 24.32 -28.95
C GLY A 345 -3.11 23.91 -29.92
N THR A 346 -3.07 22.65 -30.36
CA THR A 346 -2.03 22.11 -31.25
C THR A 346 -2.55 20.81 -31.84
N GLY A 347 -2.50 20.68 -33.18
CA GLY A 347 -2.99 19.50 -33.89
C GLY A 347 -2.17 18.24 -33.57
N ASP A 348 -2.57 17.52 -32.53
CA ASP A 348 -2.78 16.07 -32.53
C ASP A 348 -3.65 15.73 -31.31
N HIS A 349 -4.70 14.94 -31.52
CA HIS A 349 -5.92 14.93 -30.70
C HIS A 349 -5.78 14.08 -29.42
N PHE A 350 -5.92 14.68 -28.24
CA PHE A 350 -6.37 13.92 -27.07
C PHE A 350 -7.86 13.63 -27.25
N ASP A 351 -8.20 12.45 -27.77
CA ASP A 351 -9.58 12.00 -27.83
C ASP A 351 -9.97 11.40 -26.46
N GLY A 352 -10.71 12.18 -25.68
CA GLY A 352 -11.23 11.73 -24.39
C GLY A 352 -12.13 10.49 -24.50
N ALA A 353 -12.74 10.24 -25.67
CA ALA A 353 -13.54 9.06 -25.92
C ALA A 353 -12.67 7.81 -26.07
N ASP A 354 -11.59 7.88 -26.84
CA ASP A 354 -10.63 6.78 -27.00
C ASP A 354 -9.96 6.44 -25.67
N PHE A 355 -9.58 7.47 -24.89
CA PHE A 355 -9.04 7.28 -23.54
C PHE A 355 -10.01 6.52 -22.62
N LEU A 356 -11.28 6.91 -22.60
CA LEU A 356 -12.30 6.26 -21.77
C LEU A 356 -12.65 4.85 -22.27
N ALA A 357 -12.63 4.63 -23.59
CA ALA A 357 -12.82 3.32 -24.19
C ALA A 357 -11.70 2.36 -23.78
N SER A 358 -10.44 2.81 -23.89
CA SER A 358 -9.26 2.07 -23.43
C SER A 358 -9.32 1.73 -21.93
N LEU A 359 -9.62 2.71 -21.07
CA LEU A 359 -9.79 2.49 -19.63
C LEU A 359 -10.92 1.48 -19.33
N LYS A 360 -12.02 1.52 -20.09
CA LYS A 360 -13.13 0.58 -19.94
C LYS A 360 -12.69 -0.84 -20.28
N LEU A 361 -11.89 -1.05 -21.33
CA LEU A 361 -11.38 -2.37 -21.70
C LEU A 361 -10.50 -2.95 -20.58
N GLU A 362 -9.56 -2.16 -20.05
CA GLU A 362 -8.70 -2.57 -18.93
C GLU A 362 -9.49 -2.95 -17.67
N VAL A 363 -10.45 -2.11 -17.28
CA VAL A 363 -11.30 -2.37 -16.10
C VAL A 363 -12.19 -3.59 -16.33
N SER A 364 -12.65 -3.84 -17.57
CA SER A 364 -13.45 -5.02 -17.89
C SER A 364 -12.61 -6.30 -17.79
N ALA A 365 -11.37 -6.29 -18.29
CA ALA A 365 -10.44 -7.40 -18.16
C ALA A 365 -10.12 -7.71 -16.69
N ALA A 366 -9.79 -6.68 -15.90
CA ALA A 366 -9.54 -6.85 -14.46
C ALA A 366 -10.78 -7.39 -13.71
N LEU A 367 -11.99 -6.91 -14.06
CA LEU A 367 -13.23 -7.39 -13.46
C LEU A 367 -13.51 -8.86 -13.79
N GLU A 368 -13.31 -9.27 -15.04
CA GLU A 368 -13.47 -10.66 -15.48
C GLU A 368 -12.48 -11.58 -14.74
N GLY A 369 -11.21 -11.17 -14.64
CA GLY A 369 -10.19 -11.88 -13.87
C GLY A 369 -10.57 -12.05 -12.39
N VAL A 370 -11.12 -11.00 -11.76
CA VAL A 370 -11.61 -11.08 -10.36
C VAL A 370 -12.82 -12.02 -10.24
N GLN A 371 -13.75 -11.99 -11.19
CA GLN A 371 -14.92 -12.88 -11.20
C GLN A 371 -14.52 -14.34 -11.35
N GLU A 372 -13.59 -14.64 -12.26
CA GLU A 372 -13.03 -15.97 -12.46
C GLU A 372 -12.26 -16.42 -11.21
N ALA A 373 -11.45 -15.55 -10.61
CA ALA A 373 -10.73 -15.84 -9.38
C ALA A 373 -11.68 -16.21 -8.23
N VAL A 374 -12.80 -15.49 -8.07
CA VAL A 374 -13.82 -15.81 -7.05
C VAL A 374 -14.49 -17.16 -7.36
N PHE A 375 -14.80 -17.44 -8.62
CA PHE A 375 -15.39 -18.70 -9.06
C PHE A 375 -14.45 -19.90 -8.79
N LEU A 376 -13.20 -19.81 -9.25
CA LEU A 376 -12.18 -20.83 -9.04
C LEU A 376 -11.86 -21.01 -7.55
N ARG A 377 -11.78 -19.92 -6.78
CA ARG A 377 -11.61 -19.99 -5.33
C ARG A 377 -12.72 -20.82 -4.69
N GLY A 378 -13.96 -20.68 -5.13
CA GLY A 378 -15.09 -21.50 -4.66
C GLY A 378 -14.84 -22.99 -4.88
N ILE A 379 -14.57 -23.38 -6.14
CA ILE A 379 -14.36 -24.78 -6.53
C ILE A 379 -13.13 -25.38 -5.84
N ILE A 380 -12.00 -24.68 -5.88
CA ILE A 380 -10.72 -25.14 -5.34
C ILE A 380 -10.81 -25.24 -3.82
N SER A 381 -11.43 -24.28 -3.14
CA SER A 381 -11.58 -24.33 -1.68
C SER A 381 -12.42 -25.52 -1.22
N GLU A 382 -13.50 -25.83 -1.94
CA GLU A 382 -14.33 -27.00 -1.65
C GLU A 382 -13.59 -28.31 -1.93
N ALA A 383 -12.87 -28.40 -3.04
CA ALA A 383 -12.05 -29.55 -3.39
C ALA A 383 -10.94 -29.78 -2.35
N ALA A 384 -10.24 -28.72 -1.93
CA ALA A 384 -9.20 -28.77 -0.90
C ALA A 384 -9.77 -29.16 0.47
N ARG A 385 -10.95 -28.65 0.85
CA ARG A 385 -11.64 -29.02 2.09
C ARG A 385 -12.07 -30.48 2.09
N PHE A 386 -12.59 -30.97 0.96
CA PHE A 386 -12.92 -32.38 0.80
C PHE A 386 -11.66 -33.25 0.87
N GLY A 387 -10.60 -32.89 0.15
CA GLY A 387 -9.31 -33.59 0.19
C GLY A 387 -8.74 -33.69 1.60
N SER A 388 -8.75 -32.58 2.35
CA SER A 388 -8.32 -32.53 3.75
C SER A 388 -9.18 -33.45 4.65
N SER A 389 -10.49 -33.43 4.45
CA SER A 389 -11.42 -34.27 5.21
C SER A 389 -11.29 -35.75 4.86
N ALA A 390 -11.05 -36.09 3.60
CA ALA A 390 -10.80 -37.44 3.12
C ALA A 390 -9.47 -37.99 3.65
N LEU A 391 -8.40 -37.17 3.64
CA LEU A 391 -7.11 -37.51 4.26
C LEU A 391 -7.25 -37.73 5.76
N ALA A 392 -8.03 -36.93 6.48
CA ALA A 392 -8.28 -37.16 7.91
C ALA A 392 -8.98 -38.50 8.21
N VAL A 393 -9.77 -39.01 7.26
CA VAL A 393 -10.43 -40.33 7.34
C VAL A 393 -9.44 -41.46 7.03
N THR A 394 -8.54 -41.29 6.06
CA THR A 394 -7.60 -42.34 5.61
C THR A 394 -6.27 -42.37 6.36
N ALA A 395 -5.78 -41.25 6.88
CA ALA A 395 -4.49 -41.13 7.58
C ALA A 395 -4.47 -41.77 8.98
N TYR A 396 -5.59 -42.36 9.43
CA TYR A 396 -5.64 -43.06 10.71
C TYR A 396 -5.03 -44.47 10.59
N LYS A 397 -3.70 -44.55 10.49
CA LYS A 397 -2.95 -45.77 10.78
C LYS A 397 -3.22 -46.18 12.24
N PRO A 398 -3.43 -47.48 12.54
CA PRO A 398 -3.45 -47.94 13.92
C PRO A 398 -2.11 -47.60 14.56
N ARG A 399 -2.15 -46.87 15.67
CA ARG A 399 -1.00 -46.61 16.55
C ARG A 399 -0.25 -47.94 16.72
N LYS A 400 1.02 -48.00 16.29
CA LYS A 400 1.87 -49.18 16.46
C LYS A 400 1.74 -49.64 17.92
N ALA A 401 1.37 -50.90 18.10
CA ALA A 401 1.33 -51.55 19.39
C ALA A 401 2.73 -51.50 20.01
N GLY A 402 2.90 -50.62 20.99
CA GLY A 402 4.06 -50.55 21.87
C GLY A 402 3.54 -50.37 23.29
N GLU A 403 3.60 -51.48 24.03
CA GLU A 403 3.62 -51.59 25.50
C GLU A 403 2.84 -50.56 26.33
N ASN A 404 1.62 -50.94 26.74
CA ASN A 404 1.36 -51.26 28.14
C ASN A 404 -0.08 -51.75 28.35
N LYS A 405 -0.19 -52.80 29.16
CA LYS A 405 -1.44 -53.51 29.49
C LYS A 405 -2.44 -52.56 30.15
N SER A 406 -3.52 -52.26 29.44
CA SER A 406 -4.81 -51.93 30.06
C SER A 406 -5.90 -52.69 29.30
N LEU A 407 -6.46 -53.69 30.00
CA LEU A 407 -7.56 -54.51 29.54
C LEU A 407 -8.81 -53.62 29.50
N VAL A 408 -9.44 -53.50 28.31
CA VAL A 408 -10.79 -52.98 27.98
C VAL A 408 -10.82 -51.98 26.80
N SER A 409 -10.00 -52.20 25.77
CA SER A 409 -10.19 -51.57 24.45
C SER A 409 -9.63 -52.45 23.32
N ARG A 410 -10.07 -53.71 23.28
CA ARG A 410 -9.93 -54.56 22.10
C ARG A 410 -10.94 -54.13 21.03
N ASP A 411 -10.42 -53.94 19.83
CA ASP A 411 -11.10 -54.06 18.55
C ASP A 411 -12.24 -53.09 18.24
N LEU A 412 -11.86 -51.86 17.91
CA LEU A 412 -12.50 -51.14 16.81
C LEU A 412 -11.41 -50.79 15.80
N LYS A 413 -10.84 -51.81 15.15
CA LYS A 413 -10.11 -51.63 13.89
C LYS A 413 -11.13 -51.08 12.90
N THR A 414 -11.09 -49.78 12.65
CA THR A 414 -11.76 -49.16 11.51
C THR A 414 -11.34 -49.95 10.28
N ARG A 415 -12.31 -50.61 9.62
CA ARG A 415 -12.10 -51.41 8.40
C ARG A 415 -11.34 -50.54 7.40
N GLU A 416 -10.11 -50.92 7.08
CA GLU A 416 -9.41 -50.38 5.92
C GLU A 416 -10.19 -50.85 4.68
N LEU A 417 -11.13 -50.02 4.23
CA LEU A 417 -11.71 -50.13 2.90
C LEU A 417 -10.59 -49.80 1.93
N LYS A 418 -9.89 -50.82 1.43
CA LYS A 418 -9.04 -50.61 0.24
C LYS A 418 -9.98 -50.29 -0.91
N PRO A 419 -9.93 -49.07 -1.49
CA PRO A 419 -10.72 -48.79 -2.67
C PRO A 419 -10.25 -49.73 -3.78
N ILE A 420 -11.19 -50.42 -4.40
CA ILE A 420 -10.92 -51.14 -5.65
C ILE A 420 -10.54 -50.05 -6.64
N HIS A 421 -9.31 -50.10 -7.17
CA HIS A 421 -8.82 -49.16 -8.17
C HIS A 421 -9.59 -49.37 -9.48
N SER A 422 -10.75 -48.73 -9.57
CA SER A 422 -11.53 -48.50 -10.80
C SER A 422 -11.28 -47.07 -11.27
N ALA A 423 -11.40 -46.77 -12.57
CA ALA A 423 -11.30 -45.40 -13.07
C ALA A 423 -12.30 -44.45 -12.36
N GLU A 424 -13.44 -44.97 -11.92
CA GLU A 424 -14.44 -44.25 -11.10
C GLU A 424 -13.92 -43.84 -9.71
N SER A 425 -12.88 -44.50 -9.19
CA SER A 425 -12.27 -44.19 -7.89
C SER A 425 -11.28 -43.01 -7.93
N ALA A 426 -10.89 -42.57 -9.14
CA ALA A 426 -10.05 -41.39 -9.36
C ALA A 426 -10.86 -40.10 -9.57
N MET A 427 -12.18 -40.18 -9.65
CA MET A 427 -13.07 -39.03 -9.81
C MET A 427 -13.51 -38.47 -8.44
N LEU A 428 -13.75 -37.15 -8.39
CA LEU A 428 -14.35 -36.54 -7.21
C LEU A 428 -15.79 -37.06 -7.02
N PRO A 429 -16.19 -37.46 -5.80
CA PRO A 429 -17.55 -37.92 -5.55
C PRO A 429 -18.52 -36.73 -5.60
N LEU A 430 -19.66 -36.90 -6.29
CA LEU A 430 -20.70 -35.88 -6.47
C LEU A 430 -21.17 -35.19 -5.18
N GLY A 431 -21.19 -35.94 -4.06
CA GLY A 431 -21.63 -35.39 -2.78
C GLY A 431 -20.56 -34.64 -2.01
N MET A 432 -19.27 -34.80 -2.34
CA MET A 432 -18.11 -34.25 -1.62
C MET A 432 -18.20 -34.40 -0.08
N LYS A 433 -18.83 -35.48 0.41
CA LYS A 433 -18.96 -35.78 1.84
C LYS A 433 -17.91 -36.80 2.25
N ALA A 434 -16.99 -36.40 3.11
CA ALA A 434 -16.14 -37.34 3.81
C ALA A 434 -16.94 -38.03 4.93
N ASN A 435 -16.80 -39.35 5.05
CA ASN A 435 -17.45 -40.11 6.11
C ASN A 435 -16.80 -39.80 7.46
N ASN A 436 -17.36 -38.84 8.19
CA ASN A 436 -16.89 -38.47 9.52
C ASN A 436 -16.97 -39.65 10.48
N LYS A 437 -16.01 -39.71 11.41
CA LYS A 437 -16.01 -40.70 12.49
C LYS A 437 -17.29 -40.56 13.32
N ILE A 438 -17.76 -41.69 13.86
CA ILE A 438 -18.87 -41.66 14.81
C ILE A 438 -18.35 -40.91 16.04
N SER A 439 -18.95 -39.76 16.36
CA SER A 439 -18.58 -39.01 17.58
C SER A 439 -18.65 -39.90 18.81
N ALA A 440 -17.70 -39.76 19.73
CA ALA A 440 -17.71 -40.43 21.03
C ALA A 440 -18.78 -39.84 21.96
N GLU A 441 -19.34 -38.69 21.61
CA GLU A 441 -20.30 -37.95 22.42
C GLU A 441 -21.69 -37.93 21.77
N LYS A 442 -22.72 -37.86 22.61
CA LYS A 442 -24.12 -37.76 22.24
C LYS A 442 -24.74 -36.61 23.03
N ILE A 443 -25.56 -35.83 22.35
CA ILE A 443 -26.33 -34.75 22.94
C ILE A 443 -27.72 -35.32 23.28
N TYR A 444 -28.11 -35.26 24.56
CA TYR A 444 -29.44 -35.65 25.03
C TYR A 444 -30.46 -34.51 24.85
N SER A 445 -31.76 -34.80 25.00
CA SER A 445 -32.86 -33.85 24.79
C SER A 445 -32.74 -32.56 25.62
N ASN A 446 -32.02 -32.63 26.74
CA ASN A 446 -31.82 -31.50 27.65
C ASN A 446 -30.54 -30.71 27.33
N GLY A 447 -29.87 -30.99 26.21
CA GLY A 447 -28.59 -30.38 25.82
C GLY A 447 -27.36 -30.95 26.53
N GLU A 448 -27.55 -31.93 27.42
CA GLU A 448 -26.45 -32.61 28.13
C GLU A 448 -25.60 -33.44 27.16
N VAL A 449 -24.28 -33.29 27.23
CA VAL A 449 -23.30 -34.02 26.42
C VAL A 449 -22.80 -35.23 27.20
N VAL A 450 -23.16 -36.43 26.75
CA VAL A 450 -22.84 -37.71 27.40
C VAL A 450 -22.02 -38.58 26.45
N THR A 451 -21.08 -39.35 27.00
CA THR A 451 -20.30 -40.33 26.22
C THR A 451 -21.20 -41.45 25.67
N ARG A 452 -21.10 -41.76 24.38
CA ARG A 452 -21.84 -42.85 23.72
C ARG A 452 -21.43 -44.22 24.26
N SER A 453 -22.42 -45.07 24.48
CA SER A 453 -22.18 -46.47 24.85
C SER A 453 -21.56 -47.24 23.68
N LYS A 454 -20.69 -48.22 23.99
CA LYS A 454 -20.10 -49.15 22.99
C LYS A 454 -21.18 -49.83 22.14
N ARG A 455 -22.36 -50.12 22.72
CA ARG A 455 -23.51 -50.71 21.99
C ARG A 455 -24.08 -49.74 20.95
N GLU A 456 -24.22 -48.46 21.29
CA GLU A 456 -24.70 -47.43 20.36
C GLU A 456 -23.68 -47.18 19.25
N VAL A 457 -22.39 -47.11 19.59
CA VAL A 457 -21.31 -47.01 18.61
C VAL A 457 -21.37 -48.20 17.64
N GLY A 458 -21.51 -49.43 18.12
CA GLY A 458 -21.69 -50.62 17.29
C GLY A 458 -22.92 -50.55 16.37
N SER A 459 -24.05 -50.05 16.87
CA SER A 459 -25.26 -49.82 16.05
C SER A 459 -25.01 -48.81 14.93
N HIS A 460 -24.31 -47.71 15.20
CA HIS A 460 -23.94 -46.72 14.18
C HIS A 460 -22.93 -47.28 13.16
N ILE A 461 -22.00 -48.14 13.58
CA ILE A 461 -21.09 -48.84 12.67
C ILE A 461 -21.88 -49.76 11.74
N SER A 462 -22.78 -50.57 12.29
CA SER A 462 -23.63 -51.48 11.50
C SER A 462 -24.46 -50.74 10.45
N LYS A 463 -25.02 -49.57 10.78
CA LYS A 463 -25.76 -48.71 9.83
C LYS A 463 -24.89 -48.13 8.71
N LYS A 464 -23.57 -48.04 8.89
CA LYS A 464 -22.63 -47.54 7.86
C LYS A 464 -22.15 -48.62 6.90
N VAL A 465 -22.44 -49.90 7.16
CA VAL A 465 -22.09 -51.00 6.25
C VAL A 465 -23.07 -50.99 5.08
N GLN A 466 -22.54 -51.07 3.86
CA GLN A 466 -23.34 -51.11 2.64
C GLN A 466 -23.96 -52.50 2.40
N ALA A 467 -24.86 -52.60 1.41
CA ALA A 467 -25.61 -53.83 1.11
C ALA A 467 -24.73 -55.06 0.85
N TYR A 468 -23.51 -54.86 0.33
CA TYR A 468 -22.54 -55.91 0.11
C TYR A 468 -21.16 -55.51 0.65
N SER A 469 -20.49 -56.41 1.36
CA SER A 469 -19.12 -56.20 1.81
C SER A 469 -18.41 -57.54 2.02
N LEU A 470 -17.11 -57.61 1.71
CA LEU A 470 -16.27 -58.78 1.96
C LEU A 470 -15.47 -58.56 3.25
N GLU A 471 -15.72 -59.39 4.26
CA GLU A 471 -15.02 -59.38 5.54
C GLU A 471 -14.11 -60.60 5.64
N ARG A 472 -12.82 -60.43 5.35
CA ARG A 472 -11.83 -61.50 5.56
C ARG A 472 -11.40 -61.52 7.02
N ILE A 473 -11.73 -62.61 7.72
CA ILE A 473 -11.20 -62.90 9.05
C ILE A 473 -9.86 -63.60 8.88
N VAL A 474 -8.80 -63.05 9.48
CA VAL A 474 -7.48 -63.70 9.55
C VAL A 474 -7.32 -64.24 10.97
N ILE A 475 -7.15 -65.55 11.09
CA ILE A 475 -7.06 -66.29 12.36
C ILE A 475 -5.61 -66.30 12.83
#